data_AF-A0AAW2KX63-F1
#
_entry.id   AF-A0AAW2KX63-F1
#
_cell.length_a   1.000
_cell.length_b   1.000
_cell.length_c   1.000
_cell.angle_alpha   90.00
_cell.angle_beta   90.00
_cell.angle_gamma   90.00
#
_symmetry.space_group_name_H-M   'P 1'
#
loop_
_entity.id
_entity.type
_entity.pdbx_description
1 polymer ?
#
loop_
_entity_poly.entity_id
_entity_poly.type
_entity_poly.pdbx_seq_one_letter_code
_entity_poly.pdbx_strand_id
1 'polypeptide(L)'
;MKKSIFWDLPYWSTLLIQHNFDVMHIEKNVFDNIFNTIMDIKGKTMDNLNARRDLKTICNHLELELDEHKPNVMPKAVYTLTKEQKRRVCEWICGLQFPNATSLTLHAALT
;
A
#
# COMPACT_ATOMS: atom_id res chain seq x y z
N MET A 1 -21.09 26.25 -2.38
CA MET A 1 -20.96 24.79 -2.57
C MET A 1 -19.74 24.54 -3.46
N LYS A 2 -18.65 23.96 -2.94
CA LYS A 2 -17.44 23.67 -3.75
C LYS A 2 -17.70 22.40 -4.56
N LYS A 3 -17.68 22.49 -5.89
CA LYS A 3 -17.68 21.30 -6.77
C LYS A 3 -16.25 20.77 -6.89
N SER A 4 -16.11 19.46 -6.76
CA SER A 4 -14.84 18.77 -7.02
C SER A 4 -14.49 18.80 -8.51
N ILE A 5 -13.20 18.80 -8.85
CA ILE A 5 -12.71 18.76 -10.24
C ILE A 5 -13.17 17.50 -11.01
N PHE A 6 -13.61 16.46 -10.28
CA PHE A 6 -14.10 15.21 -10.88
C PHE A 6 -15.44 15.37 -11.62
N TRP A 7 -16.19 16.45 -11.36
CA TRP A 7 -17.46 16.72 -12.03
C TRP A 7 -17.32 17.06 -13.51
N ASP A 8 -16.13 17.46 -13.96
CA ASP A 8 -15.86 17.86 -15.35
C ASP A 8 -15.36 16.68 -16.22
N LEU A 9 -15.24 15.47 -15.65
CA LEU A 9 -14.76 14.30 -16.38
C LEU A 9 -15.87 13.69 -17.27
N PRO A 10 -15.59 13.33 -18.54
CA PRO A 10 -16.61 12.87 -19.50
C PRO A 10 -17.38 11.61 -19.09
N TYR A 11 -16.79 10.76 -18.23
CA TYR A 11 -17.37 9.52 -17.75
C TYR A 11 -18.04 9.65 -16.37
N TRP A 12 -18.02 10.83 -15.76
CA TRP A 12 -18.61 11.05 -14.42
C TRP A 12 -20.12 10.78 -14.38
N SER A 13 -20.81 11.05 -15.50
CA SER A 13 -22.24 10.80 -15.67
C SER A 13 -22.59 9.33 -15.89
N THR A 14 -21.63 8.47 -16.23
CA THR A 14 -21.87 7.04 -16.51
C THR A 14 -21.61 6.14 -15.30
N LEU A 15 -21.07 6.69 -14.20
CA LEU A 15 -20.87 5.97 -12.95
C LEU A 15 -22.20 5.87 -12.17
N LEU A 16 -22.74 4.66 -12.06
CA LEU A 16 -23.96 4.35 -11.28
C LEU A 16 -23.84 4.75 -9.79
N ILE A 17 -22.61 4.82 -9.28
CA ILE A 17 -22.28 5.32 -7.94
C ILE A 17 -21.10 6.28 -8.14
N GLN A 18 -21.36 7.58 -8.10
CA GLN A 18 -20.38 8.67 -8.31
C GLN A 18 -19.27 8.72 -7.24
N HIS A 19 -19.32 7.81 -6.27
CA HIS A 19 -18.30 7.62 -5.22
C HIS A 19 -17.47 6.33 -5.41
N ASN A 20 -17.77 5.50 -6.41
CA ASN A 20 -17.01 4.29 -6.72
C ASN A 20 -15.85 4.65 -7.65
N PHE A 21 -14.89 5.39 -7.10
CA PHE A 21 -13.51 5.29 -7.57
C PHE A 21 -13.16 3.81 -7.57
N ASP A 22 -12.51 3.26 -8.61
CA ASP A 22 -12.30 1.82 -8.80
C ASP A 22 -11.81 1.13 -7.52
N VAL A 23 -12.76 0.63 -6.71
CA VAL A 23 -12.55 0.31 -5.29
C VAL A 23 -11.55 -0.83 -5.20
N MET A 24 -11.65 -1.77 -6.13
CA MET A 24 -10.74 -2.88 -6.27
C MET A 24 -9.29 -2.42 -6.51
N HIS A 25 -9.07 -1.43 -7.38
CA HIS A 25 -7.73 -0.91 -7.65
C HIS A 25 -7.18 -0.10 -6.47
N ILE A 26 -8.02 0.70 -5.79
CA ILE A 26 -7.60 1.44 -4.60
C ILE A 26 -7.27 0.49 -3.45
N GLU A 27 -8.17 -0.45 -3.15
CA GLU A 27 -7.98 -1.44 -2.09
C GLU A 27 -6.74 -2.27 -2.36
N LYS A 28 -6.54 -2.72 -3.61
CA LYS A 28 -5.32 -3.42 -4.01
C LYS A 28 -4.07 -2.57 -3.80
N ASN A 29 -4.07 -1.31 -4.23
CA ASN A 29 -2.92 -0.44 -4.07
C ASN A 29 -2.61 -0.15 -2.59
N VAL A 30 -3.64 0.09 -1.77
CA VAL A 30 -3.48 0.30 -0.33
C VAL A 30 -2.95 -0.96 0.34
N PHE A 31 -3.54 -2.12 0.02
CA PHE A 31 -3.10 -3.42 0.54
C PHE A 31 -1.65 -3.71 0.15
N ASP A 32 -1.30 -3.59 -1.12
CA ASP A 32 0.05 -3.86 -1.63
C ASP A 32 1.07 -2.95 -0.93
N ASN A 33 0.77 -1.66 -0.77
CA ASN A 33 1.67 -0.72 -0.09
C ASN A 33 1.87 -1.07 1.39
N ILE A 34 0.79 -1.37 2.13
CA ILE A 34 0.87 -1.78 3.53
C ILE A 34 1.64 -3.10 3.66
N PHE A 35 1.30 -4.07 2.82
CA PHE A 35 1.90 -5.40 2.83
C PHE A 35 3.41 -5.34 2.54
N ASN A 36 3.81 -4.63 1.47
CA ASN A 36 5.22 -4.47 1.11
C ASN A 36 6.03 -3.77 2.20
N THR A 37 5.40 -2.84 2.93
CA THR A 37 6.03 -2.08 4.03
C THR A 37 6.24 -2.95 5.27
N ILE A 38 5.21 -3.70 5.69
CA ILE A 38 5.29 -4.62 6.84
C ILE A 38 6.25 -5.79 6.57
N MET A 39 6.26 -6.28 5.33
CA MET A 39 7.15 -7.35 4.88
C MET A 39 8.56 -6.86 4.54
N ASP A 40 8.82 -5.55 4.55
CA ASP A 40 10.11 -4.92 4.21
C ASP A 40 10.71 -5.50 2.92
N ILE A 41 9.91 -5.41 1.85
CA ILE A 41 10.31 -5.89 0.52
C ILE A 41 11.10 -4.77 -0.17
N LYS A 42 12.40 -5.00 -0.36
CA LYS A 42 13.30 -4.04 -1.02
C LYS A 42 12.76 -3.62 -2.39
N GLY A 43 12.66 -2.31 -2.61
CA GLY A 43 12.19 -1.72 -3.87
C GLY A 43 10.67 -1.63 -4.03
N LYS A 44 9.88 -2.17 -3.10
CA LYS A 44 8.41 -2.05 -3.10
C LYS A 44 7.84 -1.42 -1.82
N THR A 45 8.64 -1.37 -0.75
CA THR A 45 8.25 -0.70 0.49
C THR A 45 8.09 0.80 0.27
N MET A 46 7.05 1.37 0.87
CA MET A 46 6.85 2.81 0.93
C MET A 46 7.68 3.46 2.04
N ASP A 47 8.29 2.65 2.91
CA ASP A 47 9.27 3.11 3.90
C ASP A 47 10.60 3.45 3.21
N ASN A 48 10.80 4.74 2.93
CA ASN A 48 11.98 5.26 2.28
C ASN A 48 12.59 6.42 3.08
N LEU A 49 13.80 6.84 2.72
CA LEU A 49 14.51 7.91 3.43
C LEU A 49 13.71 9.22 3.50
N ASN A 50 12.97 9.56 2.44
CA ASN A 50 12.14 10.76 2.42
C ASN A 50 10.93 10.61 3.36
N ALA A 51 10.27 9.46 3.35
CA ALA A 51 9.19 9.14 4.26
C ALA A 51 9.65 9.20 5.73
N ARG A 52 10.88 8.78 6.04
CA ARG A 52 11.45 8.94 7.40
C ARG A 52 11.72 10.40 7.79
N ARG A 53 12.14 11.24 6.84
CA ARG A 53 12.30 12.70 7.07
C ARG A 53 10.96 13.40 7.25
N ASP A 54 9.97 13.02 6.45
CA ASP A 54 8.61 13.53 6.55
C ASP A 54 7.98 13.08 7.87
N LEU A 55 8.19 11.82 8.27
CA LEU A 55 7.77 11.32 9.58
C LEU A 55 8.37 12.16 10.69
N LYS A 56 9.69 12.43 10.72
CA LYS A 56 10.29 13.32 11.74
C LYS A 56 9.60 14.69 11.81
N THR A 57 9.19 15.23 10.67
CA THR A 57 8.57 16.57 10.58
C THR A 57 7.09 16.56 11.00
N ILE A 58 6.34 15.52 10.63
CA ILE A 58 4.88 15.44 10.78
C ILE A 58 4.49 14.70 12.08
N CYS A 59 5.23 13.65 12.40
CA CYS A 59 4.96 12.69 13.47
C CYS A 59 6.24 12.53 14.30
N ASN A 60 6.33 13.20 15.45
CA ASN A 60 7.50 13.17 16.35
C ASN A 60 7.76 11.77 16.97
N HIS A 61 8.11 10.80 16.12
CA HIS A 61 8.22 9.37 16.41
C HIS A 61 9.70 8.99 16.45
N LEU A 62 10.33 9.31 17.58
CA LEU A 62 11.76 9.17 17.84
C LEU A 62 12.36 7.82 17.44
N GLU A 63 11.61 6.71 17.59
CA GLU A 63 12.09 5.35 17.28
C GLU A 63 12.30 5.08 15.78
N LEU A 64 11.77 5.94 14.91
CA LEU A 64 11.89 5.81 13.46
C LEU A 64 12.77 6.89 12.84
N GLU A 65 13.34 7.79 13.65
CA GLU A 65 14.19 8.87 13.17
C GLU A 65 15.49 8.35 12.57
N LEU A 66 15.98 9.06 11.55
CA LEU A 66 17.28 8.82 10.98
C LEU A 66 18.36 9.31 11.95
N ASP A 67 19.42 8.52 12.11
CA ASP A 67 20.59 8.90 12.88
C ASP A 67 21.29 10.09 12.19
N GLU A 68 21.52 11.17 12.93
CA GLU A 68 22.18 12.38 12.42
C GLU A 68 23.63 12.10 11.98
N HIS A 69 24.29 11.11 12.59
CA HIS A 69 25.63 10.68 12.22
C HIS A 69 25.65 9.73 11.03
N LYS A 70 24.51 9.09 10.71
CA LYS A 70 24.35 8.13 9.60
C LYS A 70 23.02 8.36 8.89
N PRO A 71 22.85 9.50 8.18
CA PRO A 71 21.57 9.90 7.61
C PRO A 71 21.06 8.98 6.49
N ASN A 72 21.90 8.08 5.98
CA ASN A 72 21.56 7.09 4.95
C ASN A 72 21.22 5.70 5.51
N VAL A 73 21.33 5.50 6.83
CA VAL A 73 21.02 4.22 7.48
C VAL A 73 19.66 4.35 8.16
N MET A 74 18.67 3.60 7.65
CA MET A 74 17.35 3.55 8.27
C MET A 74 17.36 2.54 9.43
N PRO A 75 16.97 2.94 10.66
CA PRO A 75 16.77 1.97 11.72
C PRO A 75 15.61 1.05 11.35
N LYS A 76 15.72 -0.21 11.76
CA LYS A 76 14.69 -1.21 11.52
C LYS A 76 13.37 -0.72 12.11
N ALA A 77 12.34 -0.62 11.28
CA ALA A 77 11.03 -0.21 11.77
C ALA A 77 10.44 -1.25 12.74
N VAL A 78 9.79 -0.75 13.80
CA VAL A 78 9.13 -1.58 14.82
C VAL A 78 7.99 -2.41 14.22
N TYR A 79 7.35 -1.90 13.17
CA TYR A 79 6.27 -2.58 12.46
C TYR A 79 6.76 -3.63 11.44
N THR A 80 8.07 -3.73 11.17
CA THR A 80 8.61 -4.73 10.25
C THR A 80 8.63 -6.11 10.91
N LEU A 81 7.99 -7.08 10.25
CA LEU A 81 7.94 -8.45 10.76
C LEU A 81 9.32 -9.09 10.88
N THR A 82 9.48 -9.92 11.89
CA THR A 82 10.62 -10.83 12.00
C THR A 82 10.56 -11.91 10.93
N LYS A 83 11.69 -12.57 10.64
CA LYS A 83 11.76 -13.65 9.63
C LYS A 83 10.73 -14.76 9.91
N GLU A 84 10.54 -15.12 11.17
CA GLU A 84 9.58 -16.14 11.60
C GLU A 84 8.13 -15.68 11.40
N GLN A 85 7.81 -14.42 11.71
CA GLN A 85 6.49 -13.86 11.43
C GLN A 85 6.21 -13.77 9.93
N LYS A 86 7.20 -13.37 9.11
CA LYS A 86 7.08 -13.36 7.65
C LYS A 86 6.74 -14.76 7.12
N ARG A 87 7.41 -15.80 7.62
CA ARG A 87 7.13 -17.21 7.25
C ARG A 87 5.68 -17.59 7.53
N ARG A 88 5.17 -17.29 8.73
CA ARG A 88 3.78 -17.58 9.12
C ARG A 88 2.76 -16.85 8.24
N VAL A 89 3.04 -15.58 7.91
CA VAL A 89 2.19 -14.80 7.00
C VAL A 89 2.18 -15.42 5.61
N CYS A 90 3.35 -15.81 5.06
CA CYS A 90 3.43 -16.49 3.77
C CYS A 90 2.66 -17.82 3.77
N GLU A 91 2.80 -18.63 4.82
CA GLU A 91 2.07 -19.90 4.96
C GLU A 91 0.56 -19.68 5.02
N TRP A 92 0.11 -18.67 5.76
CA TRP A 92 -1.30 -18.29 5.83
C TRP A 92 -1.84 -17.85 4.47
N ILE A 93 -1.09 -17.04 3.71
CA ILE A 93 -1.47 -16.62 2.35
C ILE A 93 -1.53 -17.81 1.40
N CYS A 94 -0.56 -18.73 1.46
CA CYS A 94 -0.57 -19.95 0.63
C CYS A 94 -1.76 -20.87 0.96
N GLY A 95 -2.22 -20.86 2.21
CA GLY A 95 -3.42 -21.60 2.63
C GLY A 95 -4.74 -20.90 2.34
N LEU A 96 -4.71 -19.65 1.84
CA LEU A 96 -5.90 -18.87 1.57
C LEU A 96 -6.57 -19.38 0.28
N GLN A 97 -7.64 -20.17 0.44
CA GLN A 97 -8.50 -20.50 -0.69
C GLN A 97 -9.52 -19.38 -0.89
N PHE A 98 -9.41 -18.67 -2.00
CA PHE A 98 -10.48 -17.78 -2.43
C PHE A 98 -11.63 -18.64 -2.96
N PRO A 99 -12.87 -18.45 -2.49
CA PRO A 99 -14.03 -19.12 -3.06
C PRO A 99 -14.20 -18.65 -4.51
N ASN A 100 -13.75 -19.48 -5.46
CA ASN A 100 -14.03 -19.52 -6.90
C ASN A 100 -14.31 -18.21 -7.67
N ALA A 101 -13.37 -17.87 -8.55
CA ALA A 101 -13.60 -17.69 -9.99
C ALA A 101 -14.62 -16.64 -10.51
N THR A 102 -14.56 -15.41 -10.03
CA THR A 102 -15.06 -14.21 -10.77
C THR A 102 -14.00 -13.13 -10.94
N SER A 103 -12.75 -13.54 -11.19
CA SER A 103 -11.69 -12.65 -11.70
C SER A 103 -11.18 -13.08 -13.09
N LEU A 104 -11.88 -14.01 -13.76
CA LEU A 104 -11.53 -14.48 -15.10
C LEU A 104 -11.79 -13.42 -16.20
N THR A 105 -12.42 -12.29 -15.88
CA THR A 105 -12.68 -11.21 -16.84
C THR A 105 -11.47 -10.33 -17.14
N LEU A 106 -10.39 -10.39 -16.33
CA LEU A 106 -9.15 -9.64 -16.62
C LEU A 106 -8.12 -10.44 -17.45
N HIS A 107 -8.25 -11.77 -17.53
CA HIS A 107 -7.38 -12.57 -18.41
C HIS A 107 -7.71 -12.32 -19.90
N ALA A 108 -8.93 -11.88 -20.24
CA ALA A 108 -9.33 -11.58 -21.61
C ALA A 108 -8.89 -10.19 -22.10
N ALA A 109 -8.32 -9.32 -21.25
CA ALA A 109 -7.90 -7.96 -21.63
C ALA A 109 -6.41 -7.84 -21.96
N LEU A 110 -5.64 -8.93 -21.91
CA LEU A 110 -4.21 -8.96 -22.24
C LEU A 110 -3.85 -10.05 -23.27
N THR A 111 -4.82 -10.50 -24.07
CA THR A 111 -4.53 -11.08 -25.40
C THR A 111 -4.86 -10.03 -26.45
#